data_AF-A0A0F9GUE4-F1
#
_entry.id   AF-A0A0F9GUE4-F1
#
_cell.length_a   1.000
_cell.length_b   1.000
_cell.length_c   1.000
_cell.angle_alpha   90.00
_cell.angle_beta   90.00
_cell.angle_gamma   90.00
#
_symmetry.space_group_name_H-M   'P 1'
#
loop_
_entity.id
_entity.type
_entity.pdbx_description
1 polymer ?
#
loop_
_entity_poly.entity_id
_entity_poly.type
_entity_poly.pdbx_seq_one_letter_code
_entity_poly.pdbx_strand_id
1 'polypeptide(L)'
;MYDLKPKGIFAHKRVFANGRAVARMNRMLDALGVREADVPRVDLRDLDDIIEVSGATEDLATEDVIGGGHGRIRQGHLKQAHDPVILFNTYAWDESQRLAPTRELKNPHARRLQDALCGAGEESAYNRRDLLTPSAPHYVCQGGWGIHTLGGCVHKCDYCGQGFIVNIMLDIEEFCEHLARMFAERPEQLLYRYDLHSDILAFEPEYGACEVLAKCFAEHDKYLLLYTRSDNVGFLADLPYRKHVLINWTLSMDTQARVIERDSPSLDERIEAMRFCQEQGYVVRAGFSPIIPIADWRRETTDMLERLFSKVKPEVLRAWVLSMMEAAEFEKMFDASIMDQDHMRRMREEAQALAGMHQAPFPLDVRAEIYAHYLDEARRISPESPFALCTEDPKLWEMLGSRLAMSRENMFCCCGGLSVPGTWPRR
;
A
#
# COMPACT_ATOMS: atom_id res chain seq x y z
N MET A 1 1.29 18.59 -1.96
CA MET A 1 1.46 17.40 -2.83
C MET A 1 2.91 17.34 -3.26
N TYR A 2 3.43 16.16 -3.61
CA TYR A 2 4.76 16.00 -4.19
C TYR A 2 4.93 16.81 -5.49
N ASP A 3 6.16 17.24 -5.79
CA ASP A 3 6.52 17.84 -7.08
C ASP A 3 6.64 16.74 -8.15
N LEU A 4 5.51 16.33 -8.71
CA LEU A 4 5.41 15.24 -9.70
C LEU A 4 5.59 15.76 -11.12
N LYS A 5 6.23 14.95 -11.96
CA LYS A 5 6.50 15.21 -13.39
C LYS A 5 5.94 14.07 -14.25
N PRO A 6 4.59 13.89 -14.27
CA PRO A 6 3.96 12.80 -14.99
C PRO A 6 4.19 12.93 -16.50
N LYS A 7 4.33 11.79 -17.19
CA LYS A 7 4.45 11.76 -18.67
C LYS A 7 3.22 12.32 -19.40
N GLY A 8 2.06 12.27 -18.75
CA GLY A 8 0.80 12.76 -19.26
C GLY A 8 -0.20 12.91 -18.13
N ILE A 9 -1.13 13.85 -18.30
CA ILE A 9 -2.23 14.10 -17.38
C ILE A 9 -3.50 14.11 -18.22
N PHE A 10 -4.47 13.30 -17.83
CA PHE A 10 -5.74 13.14 -18.54
C PHE A 10 -6.90 13.30 -17.57
N ALA A 11 -8.05 13.74 -18.07
CA ALA A 11 -9.28 13.81 -17.28
C ALA A 11 -10.42 13.11 -18.00
N HIS A 12 -11.01 12.09 -17.36
CA HIS A 12 -12.17 11.41 -17.90
C HIS A 12 -13.36 12.38 -18.02
N LYS A 13 -14.13 12.30 -19.10
CA LYS A 13 -15.24 13.23 -19.37
C LYS A 13 -16.28 13.36 -18.24
N ARG A 14 -16.46 12.30 -17.44
CA ARG A 14 -17.37 12.29 -16.28
C ARG A 14 -16.99 13.32 -15.22
N VAL A 15 -15.70 13.63 -15.06
CA VAL A 15 -15.21 14.63 -14.09
C VAL A 15 -15.91 15.97 -14.29
N PHE A 16 -16.07 16.39 -15.55
CA PHE A 16 -16.63 17.70 -15.91
C PHE A 16 -18.14 17.82 -15.67
N ALA A 17 -18.83 16.73 -15.34
CA ALA A 17 -20.22 16.75 -14.92
C ALA A 17 -20.38 17.05 -13.42
N ASN A 18 -19.30 17.01 -12.64
CA ASN A 18 -19.30 17.21 -11.20
C ASN A 18 -18.44 18.42 -10.80
N GLY A 19 -19.09 19.53 -10.41
CA GLY A 19 -18.39 20.77 -10.06
C GLY A 19 -17.40 20.63 -8.89
N ARG A 20 -17.65 19.73 -7.93
CA ARG A 20 -16.70 19.44 -6.84
C ARG A 20 -15.47 18.70 -7.35
N ALA A 21 -15.67 17.73 -8.24
CA ALA A 21 -14.59 16.99 -8.87
C ALA A 21 -13.70 17.93 -9.71
N VAL A 22 -14.29 18.83 -10.50
CA VAL A 22 -13.53 19.86 -11.25
C VAL A 22 -12.74 20.77 -10.32
N ALA A 23 -13.35 21.27 -9.25
CA ALA A 23 -12.65 22.12 -8.29
C ALA A 23 -11.46 21.40 -7.62
N ARG A 24 -11.63 20.10 -7.29
CA ARG A 24 -10.57 19.26 -6.73
C ARG A 24 -9.46 19.01 -7.73
N MET A 25 -9.81 18.66 -8.97
CA MET A 25 -8.85 18.50 -10.07
C MET A 25 -8.02 19.78 -10.27
N ASN A 26 -8.66 20.94 -10.32
CA ASN A 26 -7.98 22.21 -10.57
C ASN A 26 -6.98 22.57 -9.46
N ARG A 27 -7.29 22.30 -8.18
CA ARG A 27 -6.30 22.47 -7.10
C ARG A 27 -5.05 21.60 -7.30
N MET A 28 -5.25 20.35 -7.72
CA MET A 28 -4.13 19.44 -7.97
C MET A 28 -3.33 19.88 -9.21
N LEU A 29 -4.01 20.32 -10.28
CA LEU A 29 -3.36 20.85 -11.47
C LEU A 29 -2.56 22.12 -11.18
N ASP A 30 -3.08 23.02 -10.35
CA ASP A 30 -2.39 24.24 -9.93
C ASP A 30 -1.07 23.90 -9.22
N ALA A 31 -1.06 22.89 -8.33
CA ALA A 31 0.16 22.42 -7.69
C ALA A 31 1.14 21.70 -8.63
N LEU A 32 0.66 21.16 -9.75
CA LEU A 32 1.49 20.62 -10.84
C LEU A 32 1.95 21.71 -11.83
N GLY A 33 1.46 22.95 -11.70
CA GLY A 33 1.73 24.02 -12.66
C GLY A 33 1.09 23.80 -14.03
N VAL A 34 -0.03 23.08 -14.10
CA VAL A 34 -0.74 22.73 -15.34
C VAL A 34 -2.08 23.43 -15.38
N ARG A 35 -2.48 23.97 -16.54
CA ARG A 35 -3.80 24.61 -16.70
C ARG A 35 -4.83 23.57 -17.09
N GLU A 36 -6.05 23.66 -16.56
CA GLU A 36 -7.17 22.77 -16.93
C GLU A 36 -7.36 22.67 -18.46
N ALA A 37 -7.21 23.77 -19.18
CA ALA A 37 -7.37 23.83 -20.63
C ALA A 37 -6.34 22.99 -21.41
N ASP A 38 -5.21 22.66 -20.79
CA ASP A 38 -4.16 21.84 -21.39
C ASP A 38 -4.33 20.33 -21.07
N VAL A 39 -5.31 19.97 -20.24
CA VAL A 39 -5.60 18.58 -19.87
C VAL A 39 -6.60 17.97 -20.85
N PRO A 40 -6.22 16.93 -21.63
CA PRO A 40 -7.13 16.29 -22.56
C PRO A 40 -8.32 15.66 -21.84
N ARG A 41 -9.51 15.88 -22.41
CA ARG A 41 -10.76 15.25 -21.97
C ARG A 41 -10.89 13.90 -22.67
N VAL A 42 -10.82 12.81 -21.93
CA VAL A 42 -10.74 11.45 -22.47
C VAL A 42 -11.96 10.59 -22.11
N ASP A 43 -12.16 9.52 -22.86
CA ASP A 43 -13.00 8.38 -22.51
C ASP A 43 -12.41 7.04 -23.02
N LEU A 44 -13.23 5.98 -23.04
CA LEU A 44 -12.80 4.65 -23.44
C LEU A 44 -12.20 4.57 -24.86
N ARG A 45 -12.51 5.54 -25.74
CA ARG A 45 -11.94 5.59 -27.11
C ARG A 45 -10.47 5.98 -27.12
N ASP A 46 -10.00 6.66 -26.08
CA ASP A 46 -8.61 7.13 -25.93
C ASP A 46 -7.73 6.11 -25.18
N LEU A 47 -8.25 4.89 -24.94
CA LEU A 47 -7.55 3.84 -24.19
C LEU A 47 -6.16 3.54 -24.77
N ASP A 48 -6.04 3.41 -26.09
CA ASP A 48 -4.77 3.06 -26.74
C ASP A 48 -3.74 4.18 -26.61
N ASP A 49 -4.14 5.43 -26.77
CA ASP A 49 -3.27 6.60 -26.62
C ASP A 49 -2.72 6.70 -25.19
N ILE A 50 -3.56 6.46 -24.17
CA ILE A 50 -3.14 6.50 -22.76
C ILE A 50 -2.22 5.31 -22.45
N ILE A 51 -2.47 4.12 -23.00
CA ILE A 51 -1.57 2.96 -22.88
C ILE A 51 -0.18 3.29 -23.45
N GLU A 52 -0.13 3.93 -24.62
CA GLU A 52 1.12 4.32 -25.26
C GLU A 52 1.88 5.35 -24.43
N VAL A 53 1.22 6.44 -24.00
CA VAL A 53 1.85 7.51 -23.20
C VAL A 53 2.34 7.00 -21.86
N SER A 54 1.57 6.14 -21.19
CA SER A 54 1.97 5.54 -19.92
C SER A 54 3.11 4.52 -20.07
N GLY A 55 3.26 3.93 -21.26
CA GLY A 55 4.15 2.80 -21.51
C GLY A 55 3.64 1.49 -20.91
N ALA A 56 2.35 1.40 -20.54
CA ALA A 56 1.72 0.19 -20.02
C ALA A 56 1.31 -0.78 -21.16
N THR A 57 2.20 -0.98 -22.13
CA THR A 57 1.91 -1.65 -23.40
C THR A 57 1.81 -3.17 -23.26
N GLU A 58 1.10 -3.82 -24.17
CA GLU A 58 0.81 -5.27 -24.11
C GLU A 58 2.06 -6.15 -24.28
N ASP A 59 3.12 -5.65 -24.92
CA ASP A 59 4.39 -6.36 -25.10
C ASP A 59 5.14 -6.59 -23.77
N LEU A 60 4.83 -5.80 -22.73
CA LEU A 60 5.36 -6.03 -21.38
C LEU A 60 4.71 -7.22 -20.67
N ALA A 61 3.53 -7.66 -21.12
CA ALA A 61 2.75 -8.72 -20.50
C ALA A 61 3.13 -10.11 -21.03
N THR A 62 4.43 -10.42 -21.03
CA THR A 62 4.94 -11.74 -21.45
C THR A 62 4.61 -12.80 -20.39
N GLU A 63 4.56 -14.07 -20.82
CA GLU A 63 4.30 -15.20 -19.91
C GLU A 63 5.34 -15.29 -18.79
N ASP A 64 6.61 -15.01 -19.11
CA ASP A 64 7.71 -14.97 -18.13
C ASP A 64 7.52 -13.90 -17.06
N VAL A 65 6.97 -12.73 -17.42
CA VAL A 65 6.74 -11.61 -16.48
C VAL A 65 5.46 -11.83 -15.69
N ILE A 66 4.37 -12.19 -16.36
CA ILE A 66 3.06 -12.32 -15.72
C ILE A 66 2.95 -13.61 -14.91
N GLY A 67 3.41 -14.74 -15.46
CA GLY A 67 3.41 -16.03 -14.79
C GLY A 67 4.31 -16.04 -13.57
N GLY A 68 5.57 -15.61 -13.72
CA GLY A 68 6.52 -15.48 -12.62
C GLY A 68 6.17 -14.37 -11.62
N GLY A 69 5.45 -13.32 -12.07
CA GLY A 69 5.08 -12.16 -11.26
C GLY A 69 3.82 -12.29 -10.42
N HIS A 70 3.21 -13.48 -10.41
CA HIS A 70 1.88 -13.70 -9.84
C HIS A 70 0.83 -12.73 -10.39
N GLY A 71 0.80 -12.58 -11.71
CA GLY A 71 -0.14 -11.70 -12.41
C GLY A 71 0.22 -10.21 -12.39
N ARG A 72 1.46 -9.87 -12.04
CA ARG A 72 1.90 -8.46 -11.87
C ARG A 72 3.11 -8.15 -12.73
N ILE A 73 3.13 -6.94 -13.28
CA ILE A 73 4.33 -6.34 -13.87
C ILE A 73 4.93 -5.42 -12.81
N ARG A 74 6.03 -5.88 -12.19
CA ARG A 74 6.69 -5.17 -11.10
C ARG A 74 7.64 -4.10 -11.61
N GLN A 75 7.76 -3.01 -10.88
CA GLN A 75 8.58 -1.87 -11.27
C GLN A 75 10.07 -2.23 -11.34
N GLY A 76 10.53 -3.22 -10.58
CA GLY A 76 11.91 -3.70 -10.59
C GLY A 76 12.36 -4.29 -11.93
N HIS A 77 11.44 -4.82 -12.75
CA HIS A 77 11.80 -5.33 -14.08
C HIS A 77 12.19 -4.24 -15.07
N LEU A 78 11.59 -3.06 -14.93
CA LEU A 78 11.72 -1.97 -15.89
C LEU A 78 12.53 -0.80 -15.34
N LYS A 79 12.71 -0.76 -14.02
CA LYS A 79 13.34 0.32 -13.28
C LYS A 79 12.87 1.70 -13.77
N GLN A 80 11.53 1.86 -13.87
CA GLN A 80 10.88 3.08 -14.36
C GLN A 80 11.56 4.34 -13.80
N ALA A 81 11.82 5.33 -14.66
CA ALA A 81 12.55 6.55 -14.33
C ALA A 81 11.66 7.81 -14.29
N HIS A 82 10.40 7.69 -14.71
CA HIS A 82 9.47 8.80 -14.80
C HIS A 82 8.28 8.57 -13.89
N ASP A 83 7.63 9.66 -13.48
CA ASP A 83 6.39 9.57 -12.74
C ASP A 83 5.27 8.99 -13.61
N PRO A 84 4.34 8.26 -12.98
CA PRO A 84 3.23 7.65 -13.70
C PRO A 84 2.36 8.71 -14.38
N VAL A 85 1.67 8.32 -15.45
CA VAL A 85 0.57 9.10 -16.01
C VAL A 85 -0.50 9.32 -14.93
N ILE A 86 -1.06 10.52 -14.86
CA ILE A 86 -2.18 10.81 -13.98
C ILE A 86 -3.47 10.78 -14.80
N LEU A 87 -4.46 10.00 -14.34
CA LEU A 87 -5.82 10.00 -14.86
C LEU A 87 -6.76 10.50 -13.76
N PHE A 88 -7.32 11.69 -13.95
CA PHE A 88 -8.42 12.19 -13.14
C PHE A 88 -9.74 11.55 -13.59
N ASN A 89 -10.51 11.03 -12.64
CA ASN A 89 -11.71 10.26 -12.93
C ASN A 89 -12.76 10.45 -11.83
N THR A 90 -13.94 9.88 -12.03
CA THR A 90 -14.99 9.73 -11.00
C THR A 90 -15.61 8.35 -11.11
N TYR A 91 -16.19 7.86 -10.02
CA TYR A 91 -16.89 6.58 -10.03
C TYR A 91 -18.12 6.65 -10.94
N ALA A 92 -18.52 5.48 -11.47
CA ALA A 92 -19.84 5.26 -12.04
C ALA A 92 -20.61 4.31 -11.11
N TRP A 93 -21.21 4.90 -10.07
CA TRP A 93 -21.95 4.17 -9.04
C TRP A 93 -23.20 3.48 -9.60
N ASP A 94 -23.88 4.12 -10.55
CA ASP A 94 -24.99 3.53 -11.31
C ASP A 94 -24.44 2.56 -12.37
N GLU A 95 -24.70 1.27 -12.20
CA GLU A 95 -24.21 0.23 -13.09
C GLU A 95 -24.68 0.40 -14.54
N SER A 96 -25.85 1.02 -14.74
CA SER A 96 -26.39 1.26 -16.09
C SER A 96 -25.57 2.29 -16.89
N GLN A 97 -24.73 3.07 -16.21
CA GLN A 97 -23.82 4.05 -16.81
C GLN A 97 -22.44 3.46 -17.14
N ARG A 98 -22.16 2.22 -16.70
CA ARG A 98 -20.90 1.54 -16.95
C ARG A 98 -20.85 1.03 -18.40
N LEU A 99 -19.67 1.09 -18.99
CA LEU A 99 -19.42 0.57 -20.33
C LEU A 99 -18.85 -0.85 -20.26
N ALA A 100 -19.08 -1.64 -21.30
CA ALA A 100 -18.38 -2.91 -21.46
C ALA A 100 -16.92 -2.66 -21.88
N PRO A 101 -15.95 -3.46 -21.39
CA PRO A 101 -14.59 -3.48 -21.91
C PRO A 101 -14.57 -3.66 -23.44
N THR A 102 -13.68 -2.94 -24.12
CA THR A 102 -13.59 -3.00 -25.59
C THR A 102 -12.96 -4.30 -26.11
N ARG A 103 -12.11 -4.92 -25.30
CA ARG A 103 -11.35 -6.14 -25.61
C ARG A 103 -10.69 -6.68 -24.34
N GLU A 104 -10.26 -7.94 -24.38
CA GLU A 104 -9.39 -8.49 -23.36
C GLU A 104 -7.97 -7.92 -23.49
N LEU A 105 -7.37 -7.57 -22.35
CA LEU A 105 -6.00 -7.06 -22.24
C LEU A 105 -5.17 -8.01 -21.37
N LYS A 106 -3.93 -8.29 -21.76
CA LYS A 106 -3.01 -9.12 -20.98
C LYS A 106 -2.29 -8.30 -19.92
N ASN A 107 -1.93 -7.06 -20.22
CA ASN A 107 -1.24 -6.19 -19.29
C ASN A 107 -2.19 -5.78 -18.15
N PRO A 108 -1.84 -6.08 -16.88
CA PRO A 108 -2.70 -5.75 -15.73
C PRO A 108 -2.90 -4.25 -15.55
N HIS A 109 -1.95 -3.41 -15.96
CA HIS A 109 -2.08 -1.94 -15.89
C HIS A 109 -3.03 -1.42 -16.96
N ALA A 110 -2.91 -1.90 -18.19
CA ALA A 110 -3.82 -1.57 -19.29
C ALA A 110 -5.26 -2.02 -19.00
N ARG A 111 -5.43 -3.22 -18.43
CA ARG A 111 -6.74 -3.73 -17.97
C ARG A 111 -7.37 -2.82 -16.92
N ARG A 112 -6.64 -2.48 -15.86
CA ARG A 112 -7.13 -1.55 -14.81
C ARG A 112 -7.50 -0.19 -15.38
N LEU A 113 -6.73 0.33 -16.34
CA LEU A 113 -7.05 1.57 -17.03
C LEU A 113 -8.38 1.45 -17.80
N GLN A 114 -8.56 0.38 -18.58
CA GLN A 114 -9.81 0.12 -19.30
C GLN A 114 -10.99 0.04 -18.33
N ASP A 115 -10.86 -0.70 -17.23
CA ASP A 115 -11.88 -0.82 -16.19
C ASP A 115 -12.24 0.56 -15.60
N ALA A 116 -11.25 1.39 -15.32
CA ALA A 116 -11.45 2.75 -14.81
C ALA A 116 -12.17 3.66 -15.83
N LEU A 117 -11.84 3.57 -17.11
CA LEU A 117 -12.54 4.31 -18.18
C LEU A 117 -13.99 3.82 -18.36
N CYS A 118 -14.20 2.50 -18.26
CA CYS A 118 -15.53 1.88 -18.28
C CYS A 118 -16.40 2.24 -17.08
N GLY A 119 -15.80 2.76 -16.00
CA GLY A 119 -16.53 3.15 -14.79
C GLY A 119 -16.70 2.01 -13.78
N ALA A 120 -15.86 0.97 -13.84
CA ALA A 120 -15.85 -0.10 -12.84
C ALA A 120 -15.51 0.48 -11.46
N GLY A 121 -16.54 0.67 -10.63
CA GLY A 121 -16.45 1.44 -9.40
C GLY A 121 -16.35 0.59 -8.13
N GLU A 122 -17.33 -0.26 -7.84
CA GLU A 122 -17.39 -0.95 -6.54
C GLU A 122 -16.25 -1.94 -6.30
N GLU A 123 -15.86 -2.70 -7.34
CA GLU A 123 -14.78 -3.69 -7.24
C GLU A 123 -13.39 -3.07 -7.04
N SER A 124 -13.21 -1.81 -7.47
CA SER A 124 -11.97 -1.06 -7.29
C SER A 124 -11.99 -0.18 -6.05
N ALA A 125 -13.17 0.31 -5.64
CA ALA A 125 -13.37 1.16 -4.48
C ALA A 125 -13.23 0.42 -3.15
N TYR A 126 -13.60 -0.87 -3.13
CA TYR A 126 -13.58 -1.68 -1.91
C TYR A 126 -12.84 -2.98 -2.15
N ASN A 127 -11.91 -3.30 -1.27
CA ASN A 127 -11.44 -4.67 -1.16
C ASN A 127 -11.61 -5.16 0.27
N ARG A 128 -12.30 -6.27 0.44
CA ARG A 128 -12.09 -7.05 1.64
C ARG A 128 -10.79 -7.79 1.42
N ARG A 129 -9.88 -7.73 2.39
CA ARG A 129 -9.02 -8.90 2.58
C ARG A 129 -9.95 -9.94 3.20
N ASP A 130 -10.78 -10.55 2.35
CA ASP A 130 -11.56 -11.71 2.72
C ASP A 130 -10.53 -12.70 3.21
N LEU A 131 -10.69 -13.11 4.46
CA LEU A 131 -10.18 -14.41 4.80
C LEU A 131 -10.88 -15.36 3.82
N LEU A 132 -10.08 -15.90 2.88
CA LEU A 132 -9.89 -17.35 2.82
C LEU A 132 -10.55 -17.94 4.06
N THR A 133 -11.75 -18.49 3.84
CA THR A 133 -12.70 -19.01 4.82
C THR A 133 -12.00 -19.66 6.03
N PRO A 134 -12.67 -19.86 7.18
CA PRO A 134 -12.13 -20.69 8.28
C PRO A 134 -11.59 -22.08 7.84
N SER A 135 -11.90 -22.50 6.61
CA SER A 135 -11.40 -23.67 5.88
C SER A 135 -10.16 -23.46 4.98
N ALA A 136 -9.54 -22.28 4.93
CA ALA A 136 -8.36 -22.00 4.10
C ALA A 136 -7.15 -21.58 4.98
N PRO A 137 -6.33 -22.56 5.41
CA PRO A 137 -5.38 -22.46 6.53
C PRO A 137 -4.02 -21.83 6.18
N HIS A 138 -3.89 -21.12 5.07
CA HIS A 138 -2.56 -20.86 4.49
C HIS A 138 -1.78 -19.73 5.16
N TYR A 139 -2.44 -18.73 5.75
CA TYR A 139 -1.76 -17.64 6.45
C TYR A 139 -2.65 -16.93 7.49
N VAL A 140 -2.02 -16.26 8.45
CA VAL A 140 -2.66 -15.55 9.58
C VAL A 140 -2.86 -14.06 9.25
N CYS A 141 -4.11 -13.61 9.24
CA CYS A 141 -4.47 -12.19 9.10
C CYS A 141 -5.78 -11.91 9.86
N GLN A 142 -5.94 -10.72 10.42
CA GLN A 142 -7.21 -10.31 11.06
C GLN A 142 -8.27 -9.80 10.08
N GLY A 143 -8.03 -10.00 8.78
CA GLY A 143 -8.85 -9.41 7.72
C GLY A 143 -9.02 -7.89 7.86
N GLY A 144 -10.01 -7.38 7.16
CA GLY A 144 -10.44 -5.99 7.21
C GLY A 144 -10.78 -5.46 5.83
N TRP A 145 -11.52 -4.37 5.81
CA TRP A 145 -11.87 -3.66 4.59
C TRP A 145 -10.83 -2.59 4.27
N GLY A 146 -10.40 -2.59 3.01
CA GLY A 146 -9.73 -1.46 2.40
C GLY A 146 -10.74 -0.67 1.57
N ILE A 147 -10.60 0.65 1.62
CA ILE A 147 -11.33 1.61 0.82
C ILE A 147 -10.31 2.33 -0.06
N HIS A 148 -10.61 2.56 -1.33
CA HIS A 148 -9.65 3.13 -2.28
C HIS A 148 -10.31 4.22 -3.07
N THR A 149 -9.56 5.28 -3.35
CA THR A 149 -9.86 6.38 -4.26
C THR A 149 -8.70 6.63 -5.24
N LEU A 150 -7.58 5.92 -5.04
CA LEU A 150 -6.41 5.94 -5.90
C LEU A 150 -6.09 4.51 -6.36
N GLY A 151 -5.77 4.36 -7.64
CA GLY A 151 -5.21 3.14 -8.19
C GLY A 151 -3.89 3.44 -8.89
N GLY A 152 -2.77 2.93 -8.37
CA GLY A 152 -1.42 3.26 -8.84
C GLY A 152 -0.65 4.11 -7.83
N CYS A 153 0.68 4.18 -7.95
CA CYS A 153 1.55 4.86 -6.99
C CYS A 153 2.72 5.59 -7.68
N VAL A 154 3.14 6.71 -7.10
CA VAL A 154 4.30 7.50 -7.55
C VAL A 154 5.64 6.95 -7.06
N HIS A 155 5.62 6.21 -5.94
CA HIS A 155 6.79 5.53 -5.40
C HIS A 155 7.17 4.35 -6.30
N LYS A 156 8.48 4.21 -6.59
CA LYS A 156 9.01 3.29 -7.59
C LYS A 156 9.67 2.05 -6.99
N CYS A 157 9.09 1.54 -5.89
CA CYS A 157 9.57 0.36 -5.20
C CYS A 157 9.64 -0.85 -6.13
N ASP A 158 10.79 -1.51 -6.18
CA ASP A 158 11.02 -2.57 -7.17
C ASP A 158 10.01 -3.72 -7.06
N TYR A 159 9.67 -4.12 -5.82
CA TYR A 159 8.69 -5.18 -5.54
C TYR A 159 7.24 -4.85 -5.95
N CYS A 160 6.94 -3.60 -6.24
CA CYS A 160 5.57 -3.11 -6.40
C CYS A 160 5.05 -3.25 -7.84
N GLY A 161 3.76 -3.57 -7.99
CA GLY A 161 3.06 -3.66 -9.28
C GLY A 161 2.02 -2.56 -9.48
N GLN A 162 2.25 -1.36 -8.93
CA GLN A 162 1.35 -0.19 -8.99
C GLN A 162 1.94 0.98 -9.80
N GLY A 163 2.90 0.74 -10.70
CA GLY A 163 3.50 1.80 -11.52
C GLY A 163 2.64 2.24 -12.72
N PHE A 164 3.26 2.99 -13.63
CA PHE A 164 2.73 3.44 -14.94
C PHE A 164 1.60 4.46 -14.92
N ILE A 165 0.53 4.21 -14.16
CA ILE A 165 -0.68 5.02 -14.19
C ILE A 165 -1.18 5.18 -12.75
N VAL A 166 -1.50 6.41 -12.36
CA VAL A 166 -2.27 6.73 -11.16
C VAL A 166 -3.64 7.22 -11.60
N ASN A 167 -4.68 6.42 -11.34
CA ASN A 167 -6.07 6.79 -11.49
C ASN A 167 -6.58 7.41 -10.17
N ILE A 168 -7.08 8.64 -10.24
CA ILE A 168 -7.51 9.46 -9.10
C ILE A 168 -9.01 9.71 -9.17
N MET A 169 -9.75 9.23 -8.18
CA MET A 169 -11.21 9.33 -8.11
C MET A 169 -11.62 10.59 -7.36
N LEU A 170 -12.20 11.55 -8.06
CA LEU A 170 -12.39 12.91 -7.56
C LEU A 170 -13.72 13.14 -6.84
N ASP A 171 -14.65 12.19 -6.86
CA ASP A 171 -15.99 12.28 -6.27
C ASP A 171 -16.06 11.75 -4.82
N ILE A 172 -15.12 12.21 -3.98
CA ILE A 172 -14.96 11.74 -2.59
C ILE A 172 -16.23 11.90 -1.75
N GLU A 173 -16.99 12.98 -1.97
CA GLU A 173 -18.22 13.21 -1.24
C GLU A 173 -19.30 12.17 -1.57
N GLU A 174 -19.43 11.78 -2.84
CA GLU A 174 -20.33 10.69 -3.26
C GLU A 174 -19.82 9.35 -2.74
N PHE A 175 -18.50 9.14 -2.75
CA PHE A 175 -17.88 7.98 -2.12
C PHE A 175 -18.25 7.86 -0.64
N CYS A 176 -18.29 8.96 0.11
CA CYS A 176 -18.75 8.98 1.51
C CYS A 176 -20.21 8.54 1.68
N GLU A 177 -21.10 8.84 0.73
CA GLU A 177 -22.50 8.37 0.76
C GLU A 177 -22.57 6.84 0.61
N HIS A 178 -21.71 6.25 -0.21
CA HIS A 178 -21.59 4.80 -0.36
C HIS A 178 -20.91 4.15 0.86
N LEU A 179 -19.89 4.80 1.44
CA LEU A 179 -19.25 4.35 2.68
C LEU A 179 -20.25 4.28 3.84
N ALA A 180 -21.18 5.24 3.96
CA ALA A 180 -22.20 5.20 5.00
C ALA A 180 -23.05 3.91 4.93
N ARG A 181 -23.41 3.45 3.72
CA ARG A 181 -24.12 2.17 3.52
C ARG A 181 -23.23 1.00 3.91
N MET A 182 -21.97 1.02 3.48
CA MET A 182 -20.98 -0.02 3.82
C MET A 182 -20.79 -0.17 5.33
N PHE A 183 -20.74 0.94 6.08
CA PHE A 183 -20.63 0.97 7.53
C PHE A 183 -21.87 0.38 8.21
N ALA A 184 -23.06 0.71 7.72
CA ALA A 184 -24.32 0.19 8.26
C ALA A 184 -24.45 -1.33 8.08
N GLU A 185 -23.97 -1.86 6.96
CA GLU A 185 -23.94 -3.30 6.68
C GLU A 185 -22.89 -4.06 7.49
N ARG A 186 -21.89 -3.37 8.07
CA ARG A 186 -20.72 -3.96 8.75
C ARG A 186 -20.43 -3.22 10.07
N PRO A 187 -21.37 -3.19 11.02
CA PRO A 187 -21.21 -2.44 12.25
C PRO A 187 -19.99 -2.89 13.07
N GLU A 188 -19.58 -4.15 12.96
CA GLU A 188 -18.44 -4.74 13.64
C GLU A 188 -17.08 -4.28 13.11
N GLN A 189 -16.99 -3.90 11.83
CA GLN A 189 -15.73 -3.37 11.27
C GLN A 189 -15.56 -1.92 11.76
N LEU A 190 -14.51 -1.65 12.52
CA LEU A 190 -14.28 -0.32 13.11
C LEU A 190 -13.13 0.43 12.43
N LEU A 191 -12.07 -0.26 12.04
CA LEU A 191 -10.90 0.30 11.37
C LEU A 191 -10.91 -0.05 9.88
N TYR A 192 -10.76 0.95 9.00
CA TYR A 192 -10.66 0.74 7.56
C TYR A 192 -9.32 1.24 7.04
N ARG A 193 -8.73 0.49 6.11
CA ARG A 193 -7.47 0.85 5.45
C ARG A 193 -7.77 1.76 4.29
N TYR A 194 -7.07 2.88 4.17
CA TYR A 194 -7.25 3.78 3.05
C TYR A 194 -6.10 3.64 2.04
N ASP A 195 -6.48 3.44 0.78
CA ASP A 195 -5.63 3.43 -0.41
C ASP A 195 -4.44 2.45 -0.34
N LEU A 196 -4.74 1.15 -0.29
CA LEU A 196 -3.72 0.09 -0.32
C LEU A 196 -3.03 -0.06 -1.70
N HIS A 197 -3.55 0.64 -2.70
CA HIS A 197 -3.05 0.62 -4.07
C HIS A 197 -2.27 1.88 -4.45
N SER A 198 -2.07 2.80 -3.49
CA SER A 198 -1.33 4.04 -3.67
C SER A 198 -0.61 4.46 -2.39
N ASP A 199 0.03 5.63 -2.42
CA ASP A 199 0.43 6.37 -1.22
C ASP A 199 -0.29 7.72 -1.24
N ILE A 200 -1.42 7.78 -0.53
CA ILE A 200 -2.34 8.93 -0.54
C ILE A 200 -1.64 10.24 -0.16
N LEU A 201 -0.71 10.18 0.78
CA LEU A 201 -0.05 11.37 1.31
C LEU A 201 0.80 12.06 0.24
N ALA A 202 1.22 11.36 -0.81
CA ALA A 202 1.92 12.01 -1.92
C ALA A 202 1.05 13.07 -2.63
N PHE A 203 -0.29 12.96 -2.57
CA PHE A 203 -1.24 13.82 -3.27
C PHE A 203 -1.93 14.89 -2.39
N GLU A 204 -1.64 14.89 -1.10
CA GLU A 204 -2.24 15.82 -0.14
C GLU A 204 -1.39 17.09 0.05
N PRO A 205 -1.96 18.23 0.47
CA PRO A 205 -3.38 18.48 0.78
C PRO A 205 -4.28 18.80 -0.43
N GLU A 206 -3.74 18.86 -1.65
CA GLU A 206 -4.44 19.40 -2.82
C GLU A 206 -5.59 18.49 -3.27
N TYR A 207 -5.40 17.18 -3.14
CA TYR A 207 -6.46 16.20 -3.33
C TYR A 207 -7.58 16.37 -2.30
N GLY A 208 -7.24 16.61 -1.03
CA GLY A 208 -8.17 16.93 0.04
C GLY A 208 -9.07 15.76 0.44
N ALA A 209 -8.68 14.52 0.12
CA ALA A 209 -9.48 13.34 0.42
C ALA A 209 -9.36 12.97 1.91
N CYS A 210 -8.19 13.17 2.53
CA CYS A 210 -8.00 12.93 3.95
C CYS A 210 -8.97 13.73 4.81
N GLU A 211 -9.24 14.99 4.48
CA GLU A 211 -10.18 15.83 5.24
C GLU A 211 -11.62 15.34 5.11
N VAL A 212 -12.07 15.09 3.87
CA VAL A 212 -13.45 14.63 3.59
C VAL A 212 -13.70 13.27 4.23
N LEU A 213 -12.75 12.35 4.13
CA LEU A 213 -12.86 11.03 4.73
C LEU A 213 -12.76 11.07 6.26
N ALA A 214 -11.85 11.86 6.84
CA ALA A 214 -11.75 11.99 8.29
C ALA A 214 -13.08 12.47 8.90
N LYS A 215 -13.77 13.42 8.24
CA LYS A 215 -15.12 13.84 8.61
C LYS A 215 -16.12 12.69 8.54
N CYS A 216 -16.21 12.01 7.39
CA CYS A 216 -17.15 10.90 7.19
C CYS A 216 -16.96 9.80 8.23
N PHE A 217 -15.71 9.42 8.53
CA PHE A 217 -15.39 8.40 9.52
C PHE A 217 -15.76 8.83 10.95
N ALA A 218 -15.55 10.10 11.30
CA ALA A 218 -15.96 10.64 12.60
C ALA A 218 -17.48 10.66 12.79
N GLU A 219 -18.24 10.99 11.74
CA GLU A 219 -19.71 11.00 11.78
C GLU A 219 -20.32 9.61 12.00
N HIS A 220 -19.58 8.54 11.71
CA HIS A 220 -20.03 7.14 11.83
C HIS A 220 -19.31 6.35 12.93
N ASP A 221 -18.52 7.01 13.78
CA ASP A 221 -17.70 6.39 14.83
C ASP A 221 -16.80 5.25 14.32
N LYS A 222 -16.18 5.48 13.16
CA LYS A 222 -15.20 4.59 12.53
C LYS A 222 -13.80 5.21 12.58
N TYR A 223 -12.80 4.41 12.28
CA TYR A 223 -11.41 4.81 12.19
C TYR A 223 -10.84 4.64 10.78
N LEU A 224 -10.23 5.70 10.27
CA LEU A 224 -9.50 5.73 9.00
C LEU A 224 -8.02 5.45 9.27
N LEU A 225 -7.47 4.39 8.69
CA LEU A 225 -6.04 4.10 8.73
C LEU A 225 -5.38 4.56 7.43
N LEU A 226 -4.56 5.61 7.52
CA LEU A 226 -3.67 6.03 6.45
C LEU A 226 -2.47 5.08 6.40
N TYR A 227 -2.23 4.44 5.25
CA TYR A 227 -1.07 3.57 5.02
C TYR A 227 -0.07 4.29 4.12
N THR A 228 1.15 4.52 4.59
CA THR A 228 2.08 5.41 3.88
C THR A 228 3.55 5.04 4.08
N ARG A 229 4.40 5.53 3.18
CA ARG A 229 5.85 5.72 3.34
C ARG A 229 6.24 7.19 3.18
N SER A 230 5.28 8.06 2.87
CA SER A 230 5.50 9.48 2.64
C SER A 230 5.90 10.21 3.92
N ASP A 231 6.64 11.28 3.74
CA ASP A 231 7.00 12.29 4.73
C ASP A 231 6.21 13.60 4.53
N ASN A 232 5.31 13.67 3.53
CA ASN A 232 4.42 14.80 3.30
C ASN A 232 3.26 14.79 4.30
N VAL A 233 3.59 15.17 5.53
CA VAL A 233 2.67 15.15 6.69
C VAL A 233 2.32 16.53 7.20
N GLY A 234 2.92 17.60 6.68
CA GLY A 234 2.77 18.95 7.25
C GLY A 234 1.32 19.39 7.41
N PHE A 235 0.47 19.06 6.43
CA PHE A 235 -0.96 19.38 6.43
C PHE A 235 -1.75 18.67 7.55
N LEU A 236 -1.22 17.58 8.13
CA LEU A 236 -1.90 16.82 9.17
C LEU A 236 -1.95 17.57 10.51
N ALA A 237 -1.12 18.60 10.74
CA ALA A 237 -1.21 19.41 11.96
C ALA A 237 -2.60 20.05 12.14
N ASP A 238 -3.20 20.46 11.03
CA ASP A 238 -4.45 21.21 11.00
C ASP A 238 -5.65 20.35 10.57
N LEU A 239 -5.45 19.05 10.31
CA LEU A 239 -6.53 18.17 9.87
C LEU A 239 -7.63 18.07 10.96
N PRO A 240 -8.89 18.38 10.63
CA PRO A 240 -10.00 18.18 11.55
C PRO A 240 -10.25 16.67 11.76
N TYR A 241 -10.99 16.33 12.81
CA TYR A 241 -11.38 14.95 13.11
C TYR A 241 -10.23 13.95 13.35
N ARG A 242 -9.02 14.43 13.64
CA ARG A 242 -7.79 13.62 13.83
C ARG A 242 -7.93 12.42 14.79
N LYS A 243 -8.85 12.46 15.75
CA LYS A 243 -9.11 11.35 16.69
C LYS A 243 -9.62 10.08 16.00
N HIS A 244 -10.21 10.21 14.81
CA HIS A 244 -10.70 9.11 13.98
C HIS A 244 -9.71 8.71 12.89
N VAL A 245 -8.48 9.24 12.93
CA VAL A 245 -7.44 8.97 11.93
C VAL A 245 -6.22 8.36 12.63
N LEU A 246 -5.79 7.20 12.15
CA LEU A 246 -4.53 6.57 12.53
C LEU A 246 -3.61 6.54 11.33
N ILE A 247 -2.31 6.42 11.59
CA ILE A 247 -1.34 6.36 10.51
C ILE A 247 -0.38 5.20 10.74
N ASN A 248 -0.25 4.34 9.73
CA ASN A 248 0.75 3.30 9.68
C ASN A 248 1.85 3.68 8.68
N TRP A 249 3.06 3.86 9.18
CA TRP A 249 4.24 3.97 8.32
C TRP A 249 4.79 2.61 7.96
N THR A 250 5.16 2.43 6.71
CA THR A 250 6.06 1.35 6.34
C THR A 250 7.51 1.81 6.47
N LEU A 251 8.26 1.13 7.34
CA LEU A 251 9.69 1.33 7.53
C LEU A 251 10.46 0.19 6.87
N SER A 252 11.67 0.50 6.45
CA SER A 252 12.61 -0.43 5.82
C SER A 252 14.03 -0.05 6.24
N MET A 253 14.92 -1.03 6.17
CA MET A 253 16.36 -0.82 6.42
C MET A 253 16.93 0.22 5.46
N ASP A 254 17.96 0.98 5.89
CA ASP A 254 18.52 2.10 5.13
C ASP A 254 18.89 1.73 3.68
N THR A 255 19.53 0.58 3.48
CA THR A 255 19.91 0.10 2.15
C THR A 255 18.69 -0.30 1.32
N GLN A 256 17.67 -0.93 1.93
CA GLN A 256 16.41 -1.22 1.24
C GLN A 256 15.69 0.08 0.83
N ALA A 257 15.55 1.05 1.75
CA ALA A 257 14.92 2.33 1.48
C ALA A 257 15.59 3.05 0.31
N ARG A 258 16.93 3.11 0.32
CA ARG A 258 17.74 3.84 -0.68
C ARG A 258 17.76 3.16 -2.05
N VAL A 259 17.94 1.84 -2.10
CA VAL A 259 18.25 1.13 -3.35
C VAL A 259 17.02 0.49 -3.98
N ILE A 260 16.11 -0.01 -3.15
CA ILE A 260 14.96 -0.81 -3.59
C ILE A 260 13.68 0.03 -3.65
N GLU A 261 13.51 0.97 -2.72
CA GLU A 261 12.30 1.80 -2.56
C GLU A 261 12.48 3.19 -3.20
N ARG A 262 12.84 3.19 -4.49
CA ARG A 262 13.17 4.39 -5.26
C ARG A 262 12.04 5.43 -5.23
N ASP A 263 12.42 6.70 -5.16
CA ASP A 263 11.54 7.87 -5.06
C ASP A 263 10.55 7.86 -3.89
N SER A 264 10.80 7.03 -2.86
CA SER A 264 10.14 7.15 -1.56
C SER A 264 11.10 7.78 -0.55
N PRO A 265 10.58 8.42 0.52
CA PRO A 265 11.43 9.00 1.56
C PRO A 265 12.36 7.98 2.21
N SER A 266 13.50 8.45 2.68
CA SER A 266 14.47 7.69 3.47
C SER A 266 13.88 7.19 4.79
N LEU A 267 14.57 6.27 5.46
CA LEU A 267 14.17 5.79 6.77
C LEU A 267 14.04 6.93 7.79
N ASP A 268 15.01 7.85 7.82
CA ASP A 268 15.03 8.94 8.78
C ASP A 268 13.89 9.95 8.54
N GLU A 269 13.57 10.26 7.28
CA GLU A 269 12.43 11.12 6.92
C GLU A 269 11.11 10.47 7.35
N ARG A 270 10.95 9.16 7.17
CA ARG A 270 9.77 8.43 7.64
C ARG A 270 9.63 8.45 9.16
N ILE A 271 10.71 8.20 9.90
CA ILE A 271 10.70 8.25 11.37
C ILE A 271 10.39 9.68 11.85
N GLU A 272 10.91 10.69 11.16
CA GLU A 272 10.67 12.09 11.49
C GLU A 272 9.20 12.48 11.25
N ALA A 273 8.61 12.03 10.14
CA ALA A 273 7.18 12.19 9.85
C ALA A 273 6.29 11.49 10.89
N MET A 274 6.69 10.30 11.34
CA MET A 274 6.04 9.59 12.45
C MET A 274 6.11 10.39 13.76
N ARG A 275 7.30 10.91 14.13
CA ARG A 275 7.49 11.73 15.33
C ARG A 275 6.59 12.96 15.28
N PHE A 276 6.60 13.68 14.16
CA PHE A 276 5.75 14.84 13.94
C PHE A 276 4.27 14.50 14.16
N CYS A 277 3.76 13.45 13.53
CA CYS A 277 2.36 13.07 13.67
C CYS A 277 2.02 12.65 15.10
N GLN A 278 2.92 11.95 15.79
CA GLN A 278 2.73 11.61 17.20
C GLN A 278 2.65 12.85 18.08
N GLU A 279 3.43 13.89 17.82
CA GLU A 279 3.36 15.18 18.53
C GLU A 279 2.07 15.96 18.26
N GLN A 280 1.49 15.81 17.05
CA GLN A 280 0.17 16.36 16.73
C GLN A 280 -1.00 15.57 17.35
N GLY A 281 -0.71 14.47 18.04
CA GLY A 281 -1.67 13.65 18.76
C GLY A 281 -2.23 12.47 17.96
N TYR A 282 -1.64 12.11 16.82
CA TYR A 282 -2.04 10.93 16.07
C TYR A 282 -1.53 9.65 16.74
N VAL A 283 -2.33 8.58 16.61
CA VAL A 283 -1.86 7.23 16.89
C VAL A 283 -1.06 6.75 15.67
N VAL A 284 0.23 6.50 15.90
CA VAL A 284 1.16 6.03 14.87
C VAL A 284 1.50 4.54 15.07
N ARG A 285 1.61 3.83 13.96
CA ARG A 285 1.95 2.40 13.89
C ARG A 285 3.10 2.19 12.92
N ALA A 286 3.92 1.17 13.16
CA ALA A 286 5.07 0.88 12.31
C ALA A 286 4.96 -0.52 11.70
N GLY A 287 5.11 -0.59 10.39
CA GLY A 287 5.12 -1.83 9.63
C GLY A 287 6.44 -2.04 8.89
N PHE A 288 6.95 -3.26 8.89
CA PHE A 288 8.08 -3.70 8.07
C PHE A 288 7.51 -4.59 6.97
N SER A 289 7.16 -4.00 5.81
CA SER A 289 6.45 -4.72 4.73
C SER A 289 6.75 -4.19 3.33
N PRO A 290 7.49 -4.93 2.51
CA PRO A 290 8.16 -6.19 2.85
C PRO A 290 9.47 -5.96 3.63
N ILE A 291 9.87 -6.95 4.42
CA ILE A 291 11.29 -7.13 4.81
C ILE A 291 11.99 -7.85 3.66
N ILE A 292 13.09 -7.30 3.16
CA ILE A 292 13.93 -7.89 2.12
C ILE A 292 15.31 -8.16 2.73
N PRO A 293 15.82 -9.41 2.73
CA PRO A 293 17.06 -9.76 3.41
C PRO A 293 18.30 -9.29 2.62
N ILE A 294 18.64 -8.01 2.81
CA ILE A 294 19.90 -7.42 2.35
C ILE A 294 21.10 -8.00 3.12
N ALA A 295 22.32 -7.88 2.59
CA ALA A 295 23.52 -8.50 3.16
C ALA A 295 23.76 -8.17 4.65
N ASP A 296 23.48 -6.93 5.06
CA ASP A 296 23.66 -6.45 6.44
C ASP A 296 22.34 -6.37 7.22
N TRP A 297 21.33 -7.17 6.86
CA TRP A 297 19.97 -7.01 7.36
C TRP A 297 19.86 -7.03 8.89
N ARG A 298 20.70 -7.80 9.58
CA ARG A 298 20.71 -7.85 11.06
C ARG A 298 21.11 -6.51 11.66
N ARG A 299 22.25 -5.98 11.23
CA ARG A 299 22.77 -4.69 11.70
C ARG A 299 21.79 -3.57 11.35
N GLU A 300 21.35 -3.51 10.09
CA GLU A 300 20.44 -2.44 9.67
C GLU A 300 19.05 -2.54 10.32
N THR A 301 18.58 -3.75 10.66
CA THR A 301 17.37 -3.92 11.47
C THR A 301 17.56 -3.37 12.87
N THR A 302 18.69 -3.68 13.53
CA THR A 302 19.02 -3.14 14.86
C THR A 302 19.07 -1.62 14.82
N ASP A 303 19.82 -1.05 13.87
CA ASP A 303 19.96 0.40 13.72
C ASP A 303 18.59 1.08 13.46
N MET A 304 17.78 0.49 12.58
CA MET A 304 16.44 0.99 12.28
C MET A 304 15.54 1.02 13.52
N LEU A 305 15.52 -0.07 14.30
CA LEU A 305 14.70 -0.15 15.51
C LEU A 305 15.19 0.81 16.60
N GLU A 306 16.50 0.96 16.79
CA GLU A 306 17.07 1.92 17.74
C GLU A 306 16.71 3.36 17.36
N ARG A 307 16.85 3.73 16.07
CA ARG A 307 16.42 5.05 15.59
C ARG A 307 14.93 5.27 15.78
N LEU A 308 14.10 4.28 15.41
CA LEU A 308 12.65 4.35 15.58
C LEU A 308 12.27 4.63 17.03
N PHE A 309 12.74 3.80 17.96
CA PHE A 309 12.37 3.91 19.37
C PHE A 309 13.04 5.08 20.11
N SER A 310 14.10 5.67 19.55
CA SER A 310 14.70 6.90 20.08
C SER A 310 13.78 8.13 19.92
N LYS A 311 12.87 8.10 18.94
CA LYS A 311 12.03 9.25 18.57
C LYS A 311 10.54 8.99 18.70
N VAL A 312 10.09 7.75 18.51
CA VAL A 312 8.69 7.41 18.33
C VAL A 312 8.31 6.26 19.25
N LYS A 313 7.07 6.28 19.74
CA LYS A 313 6.44 5.17 20.45
C LYS A 313 5.29 4.60 19.62
N PRO A 314 5.55 3.71 18.66
CA PRO A 314 4.48 3.10 17.87
C PRO A 314 3.52 2.31 18.76
N GLU A 315 2.22 2.37 18.46
CA GLU A 315 1.23 1.58 19.20
C GLU A 315 1.42 0.07 18.97
N VAL A 316 1.82 -0.30 17.76
CA VAL A 316 2.09 -1.68 17.38
C VAL A 316 3.13 -1.74 16.26
N LEU A 317 3.97 -2.76 16.31
CA LEU A 317 4.86 -3.19 15.25
C LEU A 317 4.23 -4.32 14.45
N ARG A 318 4.47 -4.35 13.13
CA ARG A 318 4.04 -5.46 12.28
C ARG A 318 5.12 -5.82 11.27
N ALA A 319 5.50 -7.09 11.20
CA ALA A 319 6.43 -7.55 10.17
C ALA A 319 5.73 -8.41 9.10
N TRP A 320 6.29 -8.35 7.89
CA TRP A 320 6.01 -9.25 6.79
C TRP A 320 7.23 -9.31 5.88
N VAL A 321 7.87 -10.47 5.76
CA VAL A 321 8.93 -10.77 4.81
C VAL A 321 8.33 -10.80 3.41
N LEU A 322 9.10 -10.33 2.41
CA LEU A 322 8.69 -10.37 1.01
C LEU A 322 8.10 -11.73 0.64
N SER A 323 6.95 -11.70 -0.04
CA SER A 323 6.17 -12.89 -0.38
C SER A 323 5.36 -12.67 -1.65
N MET A 324 4.82 -13.75 -2.22
CA MET A 324 4.14 -13.76 -3.53
C MET A 324 5.09 -13.35 -4.68
N MET A 325 6.23 -14.04 -4.74
CA MET A 325 7.26 -13.85 -5.77
C MET A 325 8.06 -15.14 -5.93
N GLU A 326 8.32 -15.54 -7.17
CA GLU A 326 9.18 -16.68 -7.46
C GLU A 326 10.66 -16.32 -7.29
N ALA A 327 11.51 -17.31 -6.96
CA ALA A 327 12.95 -17.07 -6.78
C ALA A 327 13.61 -16.48 -8.04
N ALA A 328 13.23 -16.97 -9.22
CA ALA A 328 13.73 -16.45 -10.50
C ALA A 328 13.23 -15.02 -10.79
N GLU A 329 12.03 -14.66 -10.32
CA GLU A 329 11.52 -13.28 -10.41
C GLU A 329 12.33 -12.36 -9.49
N PHE A 330 12.57 -12.79 -8.24
CA PHE A 330 13.38 -12.07 -7.26
C PHE A 330 14.75 -11.69 -7.84
N GLU A 331 15.47 -12.66 -8.40
CA GLU A 331 16.81 -12.45 -8.96
C GLU A 331 16.84 -11.54 -10.20
N LYS A 332 15.74 -11.45 -10.95
CA LYS A 332 15.62 -10.51 -12.08
C LYS A 332 15.38 -9.07 -11.62
N MET A 333 14.80 -8.88 -10.45
CA MET A 333 14.34 -7.56 -9.98
C MET A 333 15.33 -6.86 -9.06
N PHE A 334 16.02 -7.63 -8.23
CA PHE A 334 16.94 -7.12 -7.25
C PHE A 334 18.37 -7.48 -7.61
N ASP A 335 19.29 -6.57 -7.29
CA ASP A 335 20.71 -6.83 -7.40
C ASP A 335 21.11 -7.88 -6.35
N ALA A 336 21.51 -9.07 -6.80
CA ALA A 336 21.90 -10.15 -5.90
C ALA A 336 23.13 -9.81 -5.04
N SER A 337 23.95 -8.83 -5.45
CA SER A 337 25.17 -8.44 -4.72
C SER A 337 24.88 -7.70 -3.41
N ILE A 338 23.69 -7.10 -3.28
CA ILE A 338 23.27 -6.41 -2.05
C ILE A 338 22.48 -7.30 -1.09
N MET A 339 22.26 -8.57 -1.46
CA MET A 339 21.45 -9.53 -0.68
C MET A 339 22.30 -10.40 0.24
N ASP A 340 21.67 -10.93 1.28
CA ASP A 340 22.26 -11.95 2.15
C ASP A 340 22.48 -13.24 1.35
N GLN A 341 23.74 -13.67 1.22
CA GLN A 341 24.09 -14.79 0.34
C GLN A 341 23.63 -16.14 0.90
N ASP A 342 23.47 -16.27 2.22
CA ASP A 342 22.93 -17.49 2.83
C ASP A 342 21.43 -17.59 2.55
N HIS A 343 20.68 -16.50 2.69
CA HIS A 343 19.26 -16.43 2.34
C HIS A 343 19.03 -16.61 0.84
N MET A 344 19.89 -16.06 -0.01
CA MET A 344 19.84 -16.29 -1.46
C MET A 344 20.09 -17.76 -1.81
N ARG A 345 21.04 -18.43 -1.15
CA ARG A 345 21.27 -19.87 -1.34
C ARG A 345 20.03 -20.67 -0.94
N ARG A 346 19.47 -20.43 0.26
CA ARG A 346 18.25 -21.11 0.74
C ARG A 346 17.06 -20.87 -0.19
N MET A 347 16.88 -19.64 -0.67
CA MET A 347 15.86 -19.29 -1.65
C MET A 347 15.98 -20.13 -2.94
N ARG A 348 17.20 -20.30 -3.48
CA ARG A 348 17.46 -21.10 -4.69
C ARG A 348 17.23 -22.60 -4.44
N GLU A 349 17.69 -23.11 -3.30
CA GLU A 349 17.53 -24.52 -2.91
C GLU A 349 16.05 -24.92 -2.79
N GLU A 350 15.23 -24.03 -2.25
CA GLU A 350 13.80 -24.29 -1.98
C GLU A 350 12.87 -23.78 -3.09
N ALA A 351 13.42 -23.20 -4.16
CA ALA A 351 12.64 -22.53 -5.21
C ALA A 351 11.54 -23.42 -5.82
N GLN A 352 11.88 -24.67 -6.15
CA GLN A 352 10.92 -25.62 -6.71
C GLN A 352 9.82 -26.01 -5.71
N ALA A 353 10.17 -26.15 -4.42
CA ALA A 353 9.23 -26.52 -3.37
C ALA A 353 8.28 -25.36 -3.02
N LEU A 354 8.74 -24.12 -3.18
CA LEU A 354 7.98 -22.91 -2.88
C LEU A 354 7.17 -22.37 -4.06
N ALA A 355 7.38 -22.90 -5.28
CA ALA A 355 6.69 -22.42 -6.48
C ALA A 355 5.16 -22.39 -6.31
N GLY A 356 4.56 -21.22 -6.57
CA GLY A 356 3.12 -20.96 -6.42
C GLY A 356 2.64 -20.79 -4.97
N MET A 357 3.50 -20.94 -3.96
CA MET A 357 3.13 -20.77 -2.55
C MET A 357 3.09 -19.30 -2.14
N HIS A 358 2.23 -18.95 -1.17
CA HIS A 358 2.10 -17.58 -0.69
C HIS A 358 3.42 -17.01 -0.15
N GLN A 359 4.16 -17.82 0.63
CA GLN A 359 5.39 -17.39 1.29
C GLN A 359 6.64 -17.33 0.40
N ALA A 360 6.55 -17.77 -0.87
CA ALA A 360 7.66 -17.68 -1.82
C ALA A 360 8.15 -16.22 -1.95
N PRO A 361 9.47 -15.97 -2.00
CA PRO A 361 10.49 -16.94 -2.40
C PRO A 361 11.29 -17.54 -1.24
N PHE A 362 11.13 -17.04 -0.01
CA PHE A 362 11.93 -17.49 1.13
C PHE A 362 11.26 -18.64 1.88
N PRO A 363 12.00 -19.67 2.32
CA PRO A 363 11.45 -20.77 3.11
C PRO A 363 11.19 -20.36 4.56
N LEU A 364 10.43 -21.19 5.29
CA LEU A 364 9.99 -20.88 6.66
C LEU A 364 11.16 -20.72 7.66
N ASP A 365 12.26 -21.46 7.49
CA ASP A 365 13.46 -21.34 8.33
C ASP A 365 14.11 -19.96 8.20
N VAL A 366 14.30 -19.46 6.97
CA VAL A 366 14.82 -18.11 6.70
C VAL A 366 13.89 -17.05 7.29
N ARG A 367 12.59 -17.21 7.09
CA ARG A 367 11.58 -16.27 7.61
C ARG A 367 11.56 -16.25 9.13
N ALA A 368 11.65 -17.42 9.78
CA ALA A 368 11.72 -17.52 11.23
C ALA A 368 12.98 -16.86 11.79
N GLU A 369 14.13 -17.04 11.13
CA GLU A 369 15.39 -16.40 11.48
C GLU A 369 15.27 -14.86 11.45
N ILE A 370 14.69 -14.32 10.37
CA ILE A 370 14.46 -12.88 10.22
C ILE A 370 13.55 -12.37 11.33
N TYR A 371 12.40 -13.02 11.54
CA TYR A 371 11.45 -12.58 12.56
C TYR A 371 11.99 -12.72 13.98
N ALA A 372 12.76 -13.77 14.27
CA ALA A 372 13.39 -13.92 15.59
C ALA A 372 14.28 -12.72 15.90
N HIS A 373 15.08 -12.23 14.94
CA HIS A 373 15.91 -11.04 15.13
C HIS A 373 15.07 -9.78 15.41
N TYR A 374 14.04 -9.53 14.59
CA TYR A 374 13.14 -8.39 14.78
C TYR A 374 12.45 -8.43 16.15
N LEU A 375 11.99 -9.62 16.58
CA LEU A 375 11.34 -9.81 17.87
C LEU A 375 12.31 -9.62 19.04
N ASP A 376 13.50 -10.21 18.95
CA ASP A 376 14.51 -10.13 20.01
C ASP A 376 15.01 -8.69 20.18
N GLU A 377 15.25 -7.96 19.08
CA GLU A 377 15.66 -6.55 19.12
C GLU A 377 14.53 -5.60 19.55
N ALA A 378 13.31 -5.80 19.06
CA ALA A 378 12.17 -5.02 19.52
C ALA A 378 11.93 -5.23 21.02
N ARG A 379 12.04 -6.48 21.51
CA ARG A 379 11.93 -6.80 22.93
C ARG A 379 13.06 -6.20 23.77
N ARG A 380 14.29 -6.18 23.25
CA ARG A 380 15.46 -5.57 23.91
C ARG A 380 15.25 -4.07 24.11
N ILE A 381 14.72 -3.37 23.11
CA ILE A 381 14.61 -1.91 23.10
C ILE A 381 13.29 -1.42 23.72
N SER A 382 12.19 -2.10 23.42
CA SER A 382 10.82 -1.75 23.86
C SER A 382 10.03 -3.01 24.21
N PRO A 383 10.25 -3.61 25.40
CA PRO A 383 9.72 -4.92 25.78
C PRO A 383 8.19 -5.01 25.79
N GLU A 384 7.51 -3.89 25.99
CA GLU A 384 6.05 -3.81 26.06
C GLU A 384 5.38 -3.52 24.70
N SER A 385 6.16 -3.24 23.65
CA SER A 385 5.60 -2.96 22.33
C SER A 385 5.03 -4.23 21.70
N PRO A 386 3.73 -4.25 21.33
CA PRO A 386 3.16 -5.41 20.66
C PRO A 386 3.77 -5.56 19.26
N PHE A 387 4.01 -6.81 18.88
CA PHE A 387 4.60 -7.19 17.61
C PHE A 387 3.77 -8.28 16.92
N ALA A 388 3.21 -7.97 15.75
CA ALA A 388 2.39 -8.88 14.96
C ALA A 388 3.12 -9.43 13.73
N LEU A 389 2.92 -10.71 13.43
CA LEU A 389 3.35 -11.33 12.17
C LEU A 389 2.17 -11.33 11.19
N CYS A 390 2.27 -10.61 10.08
CA CYS A 390 1.13 -10.43 9.18
C CYS A 390 1.22 -11.32 7.95
N THR A 391 0.08 -11.91 7.55
CA THR A 391 -0.03 -12.76 6.35
C THR A 391 0.99 -13.88 6.35
N GLU A 392 1.14 -14.52 7.51
CA GLU A 392 2.15 -15.55 7.74
C GLU A 392 1.62 -16.95 7.90
N ASP A 393 2.40 -17.93 7.44
CA ASP A 393 2.11 -19.35 7.65
C ASP A 393 1.89 -19.62 9.15
N PRO A 394 0.81 -20.32 9.56
CA PRO A 394 0.57 -20.66 10.96
C PRO A 394 1.76 -21.34 11.66
N LYS A 395 2.58 -22.11 10.94
CA LYS A 395 3.78 -22.74 11.50
C LYS A 395 4.81 -21.72 11.99
N LEU A 396 4.90 -20.54 11.36
CA LEU A 396 5.81 -19.48 11.84
C LEU A 396 5.37 -18.95 13.20
N TRP A 397 4.06 -18.86 13.44
CA TRP A 397 3.52 -18.51 14.75
C TRP A 397 3.84 -19.57 15.81
N GLU A 398 3.80 -20.85 15.44
CA GLU A 398 4.19 -21.95 16.33
C GLU A 398 5.71 -21.91 16.64
N MET A 399 6.55 -21.77 15.61
CA MET A 399 8.01 -21.70 15.73
C MET A 399 8.48 -20.53 16.62
N LEU A 400 7.76 -19.40 16.56
CA LEU A 400 8.11 -18.17 17.26
C LEU A 400 7.24 -17.93 18.50
N GLY A 401 6.40 -18.88 18.90
CA GLY A 401 5.40 -18.67 19.95
C GLY A 401 5.97 -18.18 21.29
N SER A 402 7.16 -18.63 21.67
CA SER A 402 7.85 -18.17 22.90
C SER A 402 8.38 -16.73 22.83
N ARG A 403 8.49 -16.16 21.62
CA ARG A 403 8.90 -14.78 21.36
C ARG A 403 7.74 -13.82 21.15
N LEU A 404 6.53 -14.33 20.92
CA LEU A 404 5.36 -13.52 20.63
C LEU A 404 4.53 -13.26 21.90
N ALA A 405 4.10 -12.01 22.08
CA ALA A 405 3.16 -11.64 23.14
C ALA A 405 1.69 -11.90 22.78
N MET A 406 1.42 -12.20 21.50
CA MET A 406 0.10 -12.45 20.94
C MET A 406 0.05 -13.81 20.24
N SER A 407 -1.15 -14.39 20.09
CA SER A 407 -1.37 -15.62 19.32
C SER A 407 -2.02 -15.33 17.98
N ARG A 408 -2.01 -16.31 17.08
CA ARG A 408 -2.69 -16.18 15.77
C ARG A 408 -4.19 -15.97 15.88
N GLU A 409 -4.84 -16.53 16.91
CA GLU A 409 -6.27 -16.37 17.20
C GLU A 409 -6.60 -15.02 17.84
N ASN A 410 -5.64 -14.43 18.58
CA ASN A 410 -5.82 -13.18 19.30
C ASN A 410 -4.67 -12.22 19.00
N MET A 411 -4.59 -11.80 17.74
CA MET A 411 -3.60 -10.85 17.24
C MET A 411 -4.06 -9.39 17.53
N PHE A 412 -3.14 -8.43 17.52
CA PHE A 412 -3.48 -7.02 17.33
C PHE A 412 -2.59 -6.50 16.22
N CYS A 413 -3.15 -6.35 15.02
CA CYS A 413 -2.39 -5.99 13.84
C CYS A 413 -2.55 -4.51 13.52
N CYS A 414 -1.56 -3.93 12.84
CA CYS A 414 -1.61 -2.52 12.41
C CYS A 414 -2.88 -2.14 11.64
N CYS A 415 -3.51 -3.11 10.98
CA CYS A 415 -4.64 -2.87 10.08
C CYS A 415 -5.82 -3.83 10.28
N GLY A 416 -5.89 -4.51 11.43
CA GLY A 416 -7.01 -5.41 11.73
C GLY A 416 -8.31 -4.61 11.92
N GLY A 417 -9.43 -5.11 11.40
CA GLY A 417 -10.71 -4.38 11.43
C GLY A 417 -11.24 -4.02 12.83
N LEU A 418 -10.79 -4.75 13.85
CA LEU A 418 -11.09 -4.52 15.28
C LEU A 418 -9.93 -3.90 16.06
N SER A 419 -8.77 -3.72 15.41
CA SER A 419 -7.56 -3.17 16.04
C SER A 419 -7.65 -1.65 16.10
N VAL A 420 -8.64 -1.12 16.81
CA VAL A 420 -8.80 0.34 17.05
C VAL A 420 -7.83 0.83 18.13
N PRO A 421 -7.57 2.14 18.24
CA PRO A 421 -6.65 2.68 19.23
C PRO A 421 -6.91 2.20 20.68
N GLY A 422 -5.84 1.86 21.39
CA GLY A 422 -5.86 1.59 22.83
C GLY A 422 -6.49 0.26 23.27
N THR A 423 -6.88 -0.63 22.35
CA THR A 423 -7.53 -1.91 22.71
C THR A 423 -6.58 -3.07 22.93
N TRP A 424 -5.28 -2.90 22.63
CA TRP A 424 -4.29 -3.92 23.00
C TRP A 424 -4.14 -3.96 24.53
N PRO A 425 -4.37 -5.13 25.18
CA PRO A 425 -4.18 -5.27 26.61
C PRO A 425 -2.69 -5.10 26.95
N ARG A 426 -2.33 -3.94 27.51
CA ARG A 426 -1.01 -3.73 28.12
C ARG A 426 -0.93 -4.63 29.34
N ARG A 427 0.06 -5.54 29.36
CA ARG A 427 0.28 -6.45 30.48
C ARG A 427 0.98 -5.77 31.63
#